data_AF-A0A7S2E816-F1
#
_entry.id   AF-A0A7S2E816-F1
#
_cell.length_a   1.000
_cell.length_b   1.000
_cell.length_c   1.000
_cell.angle_alpha   90.00
_cell.angle_beta   90.00
_cell.angle_gamma   90.00
#
_symmetry.space_group_name_H-M   'P 1'
#
loop_
_entity.id
_entity.type
_entity.pdbx_description
1 polymer ?
#
loop_
_entity_poly.entity_id
_entity_poly.type
_entity_poly.pdbx_seq_one_letter_code
_entity_poly.pdbx_strand_id
1 'polypeptide(L)'
;MKLIRSIFATTQVLLVLPFSNGFQASSLSPSCIATTTHPKPSQQQKRLELIKLHMAEGDVKKGAYDPKWKKTLTLAEQQALENGGKVLVEKDKGLKGNIAVVFKSGNVTKTTMALPGQPLSDAAVQAGAFIRYGCKKGECGTCEALCNGQYIRPCISKVPADLRSGQEYLVELKAIKAKRVSSGKFYTAKSIVLGFWNNLLGMVGFVKTRRAAKKNWEERQEYEDMIKMRTKELKAARLAREAEEAKLRAAGLITDEPEELPELTPEELLQEVAAIVFGKEKAAEIMEEKKEQDEKNLVKM
;
A
#
# COMPACT_ATOMS: atom_id res chain seq x y z
N MET A 1 -39.88 37.25 -21.43
CA MET A 1 -38.58 37.15 -22.12
C MET A 1 -37.49 36.90 -21.08
N LYS A 2 -37.04 35.65 -20.92
CA LYS A 2 -35.95 35.26 -20.01
C LYS A 2 -34.85 34.60 -20.84
N LEU A 3 -33.71 35.27 -20.97
CA LEU A 3 -32.50 34.72 -21.58
C LEU A 3 -31.85 33.73 -20.60
N ILE A 4 -31.72 32.47 -20.99
CA ILE A 4 -30.83 31.49 -20.37
C ILE A 4 -29.73 31.22 -21.38
N ARG A 5 -28.53 31.76 -21.14
CA ARG A 5 -27.31 31.41 -21.88
C ARG A 5 -26.61 30.27 -21.14
N SER A 6 -26.70 29.08 -21.72
CA SER A 6 -25.91 27.91 -21.36
C SER A 6 -24.52 28.05 -22.00
N ILE A 7 -23.47 28.01 -21.19
CA ILE A 7 -22.07 27.95 -21.64
C ILE A 7 -21.57 26.55 -21.27
N PHE A 8 -21.55 25.66 -22.25
CA PHE A 8 -20.80 24.40 -22.17
C PHE A 8 -19.37 24.67 -22.61
N ALA A 9 -18.43 24.64 -21.66
CA ALA A 9 -17.00 24.67 -21.94
C ALA A 9 -16.50 23.24 -22.17
N THR A 10 -16.30 22.88 -23.44
CA THR A 10 -15.64 21.66 -23.88
C THR A 10 -14.14 21.77 -23.58
N THR A 11 -13.66 21.00 -22.60
CA THR A 11 -12.22 20.88 -22.32
C THR A 11 -11.72 19.63 -23.02
N GLN A 12 -11.03 19.80 -24.15
CA GLN A 12 -10.27 18.71 -24.78
C GLN A 12 -9.01 18.44 -23.95
N VAL A 13 -8.91 17.21 -23.42
CA VAL A 13 -7.68 16.69 -22.80
C VAL A 13 -6.87 16.00 -23.91
N LEU A 14 -5.85 16.69 -24.39
CA LEU A 14 -4.86 16.16 -25.33
C LEU A 14 -3.87 15.27 -24.54
N LEU A 15 -3.99 13.96 -24.71
CA LEU A 15 -3.14 12.96 -24.07
C LEU A 15 -1.93 12.69 -24.98
N VAL A 16 -0.81 13.37 -24.73
CA VAL A 16 0.47 13.12 -25.38
C VAL A 16 1.24 12.09 -24.55
N LEU A 17 1.36 10.87 -25.08
CA LEU A 17 2.26 9.84 -24.55
C LEU A 17 3.66 10.02 -25.16
N PRO A 18 4.72 10.16 -24.35
CA PRO A 18 6.07 10.04 -24.87
C PRO A 18 6.49 8.57 -25.02
N PHE A 19 6.96 8.33 -26.22
CA PHE A 19 7.72 7.20 -26.75
C PHE A 19 8.94 6.81 -25.89
N SER A 20 9.22 5.51 -25.95
CA SER A 20 10.54 4.85 -25.92
C SER A 20 11.51 5.11 -24.75
N ASN A 21 11.77 4.04 -23.98
CA ASN A 21 13.13 3.76 -23.52
C ASN A 21 13.41 2.27 -23.63
N GLY A 22 14.44 1.97 -24.42
CA GLY A 22 14.89 0.62 -24.76
C GLY A 22 15.36 -0.15 -23.54
N PHE A 23 14.81 -1.35 -23.39
CA PHE A 23 15.32 -2.38 -22.51
C PHE A 23 16.54 -3.01 -23.20
N GLN A 24 17.75 -2.62 -22.79
CA GLN A 24 18.96 -3.36 -23.12
C GLN A 24 18.99 -4.62 -22.24
N ALA A 25 18.74 -5.77 -22.87
CA ALA A 25 18.95 -7.07 -22.27
C ALA A 25 20.46 -7.33 -22.16
N SER A 26 21.01 -7.25 -20.94
CA SER A 26 22.35 -7.75 -20.65
C SER A 26 22.30 -9.27 -20.56
N SER A 27 22.99 -9.93 -21.49
CA SER A 27 23.23 -11.36 -21.52
C SER A 27 24.10 -11.79 -20.33
N LEU A 28 23.48 -12.37 -19.31
CA LEU A 28 24.19 -13.09 -18.27
C LEU A 28 24.52 -14.49 -18.78
N SER A 29 25.81 -14.78 -18.83
CA SER A 29 26.38 -16.07 -19.19
C SER A 29 26.01 -17.14 -18.16
N PRO A 30 25.58 -18.34 -18.59
CA PRO A 30 25.31 -19.46 -17.70
C PRO A 30 26.64 -20.02 -17.19
N SER A 31 26.97 -19.74 -15.93
CA SER A 31 28.05 -20.42 -15.22
C SER A 31 27.59 -21.83 -14.89
N CYS A 32 28.22 -22.81 -15.52
CA CYS A 32 28.02 -24.23 -15.29
C CYS A 32 28.43 -24.60 -13.87
N ILE A 33 27.45 -24.65 -12.96
CA ILE A 33 27.61 -25.21 -11.63
C ILE A 33 27.55 -26.74 -11.78
N ALA A 34 28.70 -27.39 -11.61
CA ALA A 34 28.81 -28.83 -11.53
C ALA A 34 28.01 -29.34 -10.32
N THR A 35 26.91 -30.03 -10.59
CA THR A 35 26.07 -30.69 -9.59
C THR A 35 26.78 -31.93 -9.07
N THR A 36 27.57 -31.78 -8.01
CA THR A 36 28.00 -32.92 -7.19
C THR A 36 26.80 -33.47 -6.42
N THR A 37 26.28 -34.62 -6.88
CA THR A 37 25.21 -35.37 -6.23
C THR A 37 25.70 -35.99 -4.93
N HIS A 38 25.65 -35.24 -3.84
CA HIS A 38 25.83 -35.82 -2.51
C HIS A 38 24.62 -36.71 -2.17
N PRO A 39 24.84 -37.97 -1.74
CA PRO A 39 23.75 -38.85 -1.32
C PRO A 39 23.00 -38.21 -0.14
N LYS A 40 21.68 -38.05 -0.27
CA LYS A 40 20.83 -37.50 0.79
C LYS A 40 20.94 -38.40 2.03
N PRO A 41 21.47 -37.91 3.16
CA PRO A 41 21.46 -38.68 4.40
C PRO A 41 20.00 -38.88 4.82
N SER A 42 19.70 -40.09 5.26
CA SER A 42 18.38 -40.47 5.77
C SER A 42 17.91 -39.47 6.84
N GLN A 43 16.61 -39.17 6.91
CA GLN A 43 16.07 -38.19 7.87
C GLN A 43 16.47 -38.49 9.33
N GLN A 44 16.75 -39.76 9.65
CA GLN A 44 17.22 -40.16 10.98
C GLN A 44 18.65 -39.69 11.28
N GLN A 45 19.55 -39.70 10.29
CA GLN A 45 20.93 -39.21 10.46
C GLN A 45 20.98 -37.69 10.68
N LYS A 46 20.14 -36.94 9.97
CA LYS A 46 20.02 -35.48 10.17
C LYS A 46 19.56 -35.11 11.58
N ARG A 47 18.67 -35.92 12.17
CA ARG A 47 18.16 -35.67 13.54
C ARG A 47 19.25 -35.96 14.58
N LEU A 48 20.08 -36.98 14.38
CA LEU A 48 21.18 -37.31 15.29
C LEU A 48 22.32 -36.29 15.24
N GLU A 49 22.67 -35.76 14.06
CA GLU A 49 23.66 -34.69 13.93
C GLU A 49 23.18 -33.37 14.56
N LEU A 50 21.90 -33.03 14.40
CA LEU A 50 21.33 -31.84 15.03
C LEU A 50 21.38 -31.90 16.56
N ILE A 51 21.15 -33.09 17.13
CA ILE A 51 21.25 -33.32 18.58
C ILE A 51 22.71 -33.25 19.04
N LYS A 52 23.66 -33.81 18.27
CA LYS A 52 25.09 -33.72 18.60
C LYS A 52 25.62 -32.28 18.56
N LEU A 53 25.17 -31.46 17.61
CA LEU A 53 25.51 -30.03 17.57
C LEU A 53 24.97 -29.28 18.80
N HIS A 54 23.75 -29.57 19.25
CA HIS A 54 23.17 -28.92 20.44
C HIS A 54 23.82 -29.35 21.77
N MET A 55 24.51 -30.49 21.81
CA MET A 55 25.19 -30.95 23.03
C MET A 55 26.68 -30.59 23.07
N ALA A 56 27.27 -30.14 21.95
CA ALA A 56 28.69 -29.78 21.86
C ALA A 56 28.97 -28.28 22.08
N GLU A 57 27.95 -27.41 22.06
CA GLU A 57 28.06 -26.01 22.46
C GLU A 57 28.00 -25.88 23.99
N GLY A 58 29.06 -26.38 24.64
CA GLY A 58 29.35 -26.08 26.04
C GLY A 58 29.64 -24.60 26.25
N ASP A 59 29.01 -24.02 27.28
CA ASP A 59 29.47 -22.89 28.07
C ASP A 59 30.02 -21.65 27.32
N VAL A 60 29.32 -21.20 26.27
CA VAL A 60 29.40 -19.78 25.91
C VAL A 60 28.77 -19.01 27.07
N LYS A 61 29.61 -18.36 27.88
CA LYS A 61 29.19 -17.36 28.88
C LYS A 61 28.21 -16.41 28.19
N LYS A 62 26.91 -16.65 28.38
CA LYS A 62 25.85 -15.78 27.89
C LYS A 62 26.15 -14.40 28.47
N GLY A 63 26.65 -13.49 27.63
CA GLY A 63 26.82 -12.09 28.01
C GLY A 63 25.53 -11.63 28.69
N ALA A 64 25.68 -10.89 29.79
CA ALA A 64 24.56 -10.44 30.61
C ALA A 64 23.41 -10.01 29.70
N TYR A 65 22.26 -10.69 29.83
CA TYR A 65 21.09 -10.45 29.00
C TYR A 65 20.71 -8.98 29.13
N ASP A 66 20.98 -8.21 28.08
CA ASP A 66 20.52 -6.84 28.00
C ASP A 66 19.04 -6.90 27.63
N PRO A 67 18.13 -6.53 28.54
CA PRO A 67 16.72 -6.66 28.29
C PRO A 67 16.32 -5.78 27.11
N LYS A 68 15.37 -6.23 26.30
CA LYS A 68 14.88 -5.50 25.11
C LYS A 68 14.36 -4.08 25.41
N TRP A 69 14.04 -3.79 26.68
CA TRP A 69 13.61 -2.47 27.15
C TRP A 69 14.77 -1.56 27.59
N LYS A 70 16.01 -2.06 27.63
CA LYS A 70 17.21 -1.24 27.84
C LYS A 70 17.33 -0.30 26.64
N LYS A 71 17.22 0.99 26.93
CA LYS A 71 17.29 2.03 25.91
C LYS A 71 18.63 1.90 25.20
N THR A 72 18.61 1.69 23.88
CA THR A 72 19.79 1.85 23.06
C THR A 72 20.33 3.26 23.31
N LEU A 73 21.61 3.34 23.69
CA LEU A 73 22.29 4.62 23.92
C LEU A 73 22.05 5.51 22.69
N THR A 74 21.55 6.71 22.93
CA THR A 74 21.38 7.69 21.87
C THR A 74 22.75 8.06 21.29
N LEU A 75 22.82 8.43 20.02
CA LEU A 75 24.09 8.87 19.39
C LEU A 75 24.80 9.96 20.21
N ALA A 76 24.02 10.81 20.91
CA ALA A 76 24.54 11.83 21.81
C ALA A 76 25.19 11.26 23.07
N GLU A 77 24.67 10.17 23.63
CA GLU A 77 25.24 9.46 24.77
C GLU A 77 26.46 8.64 24.36
N GLN A 78 26.43 8.01 23.17
CA GLN A 78 27.60 7.31 22.63
C GLN A 78 28.76 8.29 22.40
N GLN A 79 28.49 9.44 21.76
CA GLN A 79 29.50 10.49 21.57
C GLN A 79 29.97 11.11 22.89
N ALA A 80 29.10 11.24 23.90
CA ALA A 80 29.51 11.72 25.21
C ALA A 80 30.43 10.70 25.91
N LEU A 81 30.17 9.40 25.74
CA LEU A 81 31.01 8.32 26.26
C LEU A 81 32.39 8.33 25.60
N GLU A 82 32.44 8.46 24.27
CA GLU A 82 33.69 8.54 23.50
C GLU A 82 34.51 9.79 23.84
N ASN A 83 33.86 10.91 24.16
CA ASN A 83 34.51 12.16 24.57
C ASN A 83 34.78 12.27 26.08
N GLY A 84 34.84 11.14 26.80
CA GLY A 84 35.23 11.10 28.21
C GLY A 84 34.19 11.71 29.17
N GLY A 85 32.89 11.56 28.85
CA GLY A 85 31.79 12.00 29.71
C GLY A 85 31.53 13.51 29.69
N LYS A 86 32.28 14.30 28.90
CA LYS A 86 31.96 15.71 28.70
C LYS A 86 30.73 15.82 27.79
N VAL A 87 29.61 16.24 28.38
CA VAL A 87 28.41 16.63 27.64
C VAL A 87 28.81 17.82 26.77
N LEU A 88 29.06 17.57 25.48
CA LEU A 88 29.24 18.65 24.51
C LEU A 88 28.04 19.59 24.65
N VAL A 89 28.32 20.87 24.89
CA VAL A 89 27.30 21.91 24.97
C VAL A 89 26.48 21.83 23.69
N GLU A 90 25.16 21.99 23.78
CA GLU A 90 24.23 21.86 22.65
C GLU A 90 24.61 22.77 21.45
N LYS A 91 25.41 23.81 21.71
CA LYS A 91 26.02 24.71 20.72
C LYS A 91 27.15 24.09 19.90
N ASP A 92 27.82 23.06 20.41
CA ASP A 92 28.98 22.42 19.75
C ASP A 92 28.59 21.09 19.07
N LYS A 93 27.43 20.53 19.44
CA LYS A 93 26.88 19.31 18.82
C LYS A 93 26.28 19.63 17.45
N GLY A 94 27.12 19.62 16.41
CA GLY A 94 26.65 19.53 15.03
C GLY A 94 27.02 20.67 14.09
N LEU A 95 27.83 21.65 14.53
CA LEU A 95 28.37 22.66 13.61
C LEU A 95 29.56 22.10 12.83
N LYS A 96 29.30 21.17 11.92
CA LYS A 96 30.26 20.79 10.88
C LYS A 96 29.82 21.44 9.58
N GLY A 97 30.49 22.53 9.18
CA GLY A 97 30.12 23.25 7.97
C GLY A 97 30.80 24.60 7.82
N ASN A 98 30.92 25.08 6.59
CA ASN A 98 31.49 26.38 6.25
C ASN A 98 30.43 27.43 5.89
N ILE A 99 29.19 26.98 5.61
CA ILE A 99 28.10 27.84 5.14
C ILE A 99 27.12 28.07 6.29
N ALA A 100 26.88 29.33 6.65
CA ALA A 100 25.89 29.70 7.64
C ALA A 100 24.48 29.68 7.02
N VAL A 101 23.60 28.83 7.53
CA VAL A 101 22.21 28.72 7.10
C VAL A 101 21.30 29.32 8.18
N VAL A 102 20.49 30.29 7.79
CA VAL A 102 19.61 31.06 8.70
C VAL A 102 18.17 30.69 8.39
N PHE A 103 17.52 29.95 9.30
CA PHE A 103 16.11 29.59 9.22
C PHE A 103 15.26 30.64 9.95
N LYS A 104 14.42 31.36 9.20
CA LYS A 104 13.43 32.31 9.74
C LYS A 104 12.05 31.67 9.77
N SER A 105 11.40 31.65 10.92
CA SER A 105 10.02 31.17 11.08
C SER A 105 9.22 32.16 11.92
N GLY A 106 8.60 33.14 11.26
CA GLY A 106 7.96 34.26 11.94
C GLY A 106 9.00 35.08 12.71
N ASN A 107 8.84 35.21 14.03
CA ASN A 107 9.75 35.99 14.89
C ASN A 107 10.92 35.16 15.44
N VAL A 108 11.01 33.88 15.12
CA VAL A 108 12.06 32.99 15.60
C VAL A 108 13.09 32.77 14.50
N THR A 109 14.33 33.11 14.78
CA THR A 109 15.48 32.85 13.89
C THR A 109 16.34 31.77 14.51
N LYS A 110 16.65 30.74 13.72
CA LYS A 110 17.55 29.65 14.11
C LYS A 110 18.68 29.56 13.10
N THR A 111 19.92 29.48 13.57
CA THR A 111 21.11 29.44 12.72
C THR A 111 21.85 28.12 12.91
N THR A 112 22.42 27.61 11.82
CA THR A 112 23.29 26.41 11.84
C THR A 112 24.37 26.53 10.78
N MET A 113 25.46 25.78 10.96
CA MET A 113 26.50 25.62 9.94
C MET A 113 26.24 24.34 9.15
N ALA A 114 26.33 24.40 7.82
CA ALA A 114 26.12 23.25 6.94
C ALA A 114 27.27 23.09 5.94
N LEU A 115 27.43 21.86 5.44
CA LEU A 115 28.35 21.54 4.36
C LEU A 115 27.71 21.84 2.98
N PRO A 116 28.50 22.26 1.98
CA PRO A 116 28.00 22.40 0.62
C PRO A 116 27.49 21.04 0.11
N GLY A 117 26.32 21.02 -0.52
CA GLY A 117 25.67 19.79 -0.99
C GLY A 117 24.92 18.99 0.09
N GLN A 118 24.96 19.39 1.36
CA GLN A 118 24.17 18.77 2.42
C GLN A 118 22.67 18.99 2.15
N PRO A 119 21.80 17.97 2.35
CA PRO A 119 20.36 18.15 2.19
C PRO A 119 19.82 19.17 3.19
N LEU A 120 18.96 20.07 2.72
CA LEU A 120 18.45 21.17 3.54
C LEU A 120 17.55 20.66 4.69
N SER A 121 16.98 19.45 4.56
CA SER A 121 16.25 18.78 5.63
C SER A 121 17.11 18.52 6.86
N ASP A 122 18.34 18.09 6.65
CA ASP A 122 19.22 17.67 7.74
C ASP A 122 19.80 18.89 8.43
N ALA A 123 20.13 19.94 7.65
CA ALA A 123 20.48 21.25 8.18
C ALA A 123 19.34 21.85 9.03
N ALA A 124 18.08 21.73 8.60
CA ALA A 124 16.94 22.19 9.39
C ALA A 124 16.79 21.42 10.71
N VAL A 125 16.99 20.10 10.70
CA VAL A 125 16.98 19.26 11.91
C VAL A 125 18.12 19.66 12.86
N GLN A 126 19.32 19.91 12.35
CA GLN A 126 20.47 20.40 13.12
C GLN A 126 20.19 21.77 13.76
N ALA A 127 19.55 22.69 13.02
CA ALA A 127 19.11 23.97 13.55
C ALA A 127 17.94 23.87 14.54
N GLY A 128 17.30 22.69 14.67
CA GLY A 128 16.03 22.52 15.38
C GLY A 128 14.87 23.29 14.73
N ALA A 129 14.96 23.64 13.45
CA ALA A 129 13.90 24.27 12.68
C ALA A 129 12.91 23.19 12.19
N PHE A 130 11.62 23.34 12.54
CA PHE A 130 10.62 22.35 12.19
C PHE A 130 9.99 22.66 10.83
N ILE A 131 10.28 21.82 9.83
CA ILE A 131 9.68 21.87 8.49
C ILE A 131 8.66 20.73 8.38
N ARG A 132 7.47 21.03 7.85
CA ARG A 132 6.45 20.01 7.60
C ARG A 132 6.76 19.26 6.31
N TYR A 133 6.90 17.94 6.39
CA TYR A 133 7.10 17.08 5.24
C TYR A 133 5.86 16.20 5.00
N GLY A 134 5.45 16.08 3.75
CA GLY A 134 4.43 15.12 3.30
C GLY A 134 5.08 13.89 2.66
N CYS A 135 5.40 13.97 1.37
CA CYS A 135 5.93 12.84 0.59
C CYS A 135 7.46 12.66 0.60
N LYS A 136 8.24 13.68 0.98
CA LYS A 136 9.72 13.77 0.84
C LYS A 136 10.29 13.55 -0.58
N LYS A 137 9.45 13.34 -1.60
CA LYS A 137 9.83 13.26 -3.02
C LYS A 137 9.78 14.62 -3.73
N GLY A 138 9.28 15.64 -3.05
CA GLY A 138 9.11 16.97 -3.61
C GLY A 138 7.89 17.12 -4.52
N GLU A 139 6.91 16.21 -4.50
CA GLU A 139 5.68 16.32 -5.33
C GLU A 139 4.59 17.17 -4.64
N CYS A 140 4.37 16.93 -3.35
CA CYS A 140 3.21 17.47 -2.60
C CYS A 140 3.25 18.98 -2.28
N GLY A 141 4.37 19.68 -2.45
CA GLY A 141 4.52 21.10 -2.11
C GLY A 141 4.40 21.47 -0.61
N THR A 142 4.14 20.51 0.29
CA THR A 142 3.89 20.79 1.73
C THR A 142 5.07 21.49 2.43
N CYS A 143 6.31 21.22 2.00
CA CYS A 143 7.51 21.75 2.62
C CYS A 143 8.05 23.04 1.99
N GLU A 144 7.35 23.66 1.04
CA GLU A 144 7.85 24.85 0.32
C GLU A 144 8.27 25.99 1.26
N ALA A 145 9.48 26.52 1.03
CA ALA A 145 10.10 27.60 1.77
C ALA A 145 10.71 28.63 0.80
N LEU A 146 10.74 29.90 1.20
CA LEU A 146 11.31 30.99 0.40
C LEU A 146 12.79 31.11 0.76
N CYS A 147 13.68 30.81 -0.18
CA CYS A 147 15.13 30.85 0.00
C CYS A 147 15.73 31.91 -0.91
N ASN A 148 16.35 32.95 -0.33
CA ASN A 148 16.90 34.10 -1.07
C ASN A 148 15.93 34.67 -2.14
N GLY A 149 14.63 34.70 -1.85
CA GLY A 149 13.59 35.20 -2.76
C GLY A 149 13.02 34.17 -3.75
N GLN A 150 13.53 32.93 -3.79
CA GLN A 150 12.99 31.86 -4.63
C GLN A 150 12.29 30.79 -3.79
N TYR A 151 11.09 30.35 -4.20
CA TYR A 151 10.42 29.22 -3.56
C TYR A 151 11.10 27.91 -3.96
N ILE A 152 11.65 27.20 -2.98
CA ILE A 152 12.28 25.89 -3.16
C ILE A 152 11.61 24.84 -2.27
N ARG A 153 11.91 23.57 -2.55
CA ARG A 153 11.42 22.40 -1.79
C ARG A 153 12.56 21.79 -0.96
N PRO A 154 12.68 22.11 0.35
CA PRO A 154 13.76 21.66 1.24
C PRO A 154 13.96 20.15 1.34
N CYS A 155 12.93 19.34 1.02
CA CYS A 155 13.02 17.89 1.08
C CYS A 155 13.90 17.26 -0.01
N ILE A 156 14.13 17.96 -1.12
CA ILE A 156 14.96 17.49 -2.24
C ILE A 156 16.12 18.44 -2.54
N SER A 157 16.03 19.71 -2.12
CA SER A 157 17.08 20.69 -2.36
C SER A 157 18.26 20.50 -1.41
N LYS A 158 19.45 20.80 -1.93
CA LYS A 158 20.72 20.78 -1.21
C LYS A 158 21.23 22.21 -1.00
N VAL A 159 22.09 22.39 0.00
CA VAL A 159 22.80 23.66 0.20
C VAL A 159 23.69 23.94 -1.01
N PRO A 160 23.64 25.13 -1.64
CA PRO A 160 24.45 25.41 -2.83
C PRO A 160 25.94 25.42 -2.49
N ALA A 161 26.78 24.94 -3.41
CA ALA A 161 28.24 24.96 -3.25
C ALA A 161 28.86 26.33 -3.57
N ASP A 162 28.13 27.18 -4.30
CA ASP A 162 28.66 28.45 -4.85
C ASP A 162 28.71 29.59 -3.82
N LEU A 163 28.12 29.40 -2.63
CA LEU A 163 28.18 30.41 -1.58
C LEU A 163 29.58 30.48 -0.97
N ARG A 164 30.16 31.68 -0.96
CA ARG A 164 31.44 31.93 -0.28
C ARG A 164 31.27 31.80 1.24
N SER A 165 32.31 31.35 1.93
CA SER A 165 32.38 31.35 3.39
C SER A 165 32.14 32.77 3.92
N GLY A 166 31.03 32.98 4.62
CA GLY A 166 30.61 34.29 5.14
C GLY A 166 29.33 34.86 4.51
N GLN A 167 28.84 34.28 3.40
CA GLN A 167 27.49 34.57 2.92
C GLN A 167 26.47 33.70 3.65
N GLU A 168 25.39 34.31 4.12
CA GLU A 168 24.31 33.62 4.80
C GLU A 168 23.27 33.09 3.79
N TYR A 169 22.90 31.82 3.94
CA TYR A 169 21.82 31.21 3.18
C TYR A 169 20.51 31.36 3.96
N LEU A 170 19.66 32.30 3.53
CA LEU A 170 18.45 32.67 4.26
C LEU A 170 17.25 31.86 3.76
N VAL A 171 16.66 31.09 4.68
CA VAL A 171 15.52 30.19 4.45
C VAL A 171 14.33 30.66 5.28
N GLU A 172 13.32 31.23 4.64
CA GLU A 172 12.06 31.64 5.28
C GLU A 172 11.03 30.51 5.20
N LEU A 173 10.68 29.98 6.37
CA LEU A 173 9.69 28.94 6.53
C LEU A 173 8.29 29.54 6.63
N LYS A 174 7.32 28.92 5.95
CA LYS A 174 5.90 29.25 6.12
C LYS A 174 5.53 29.15 7.60
N ALA A 175 5.10 30.26 8.19
CA ALA A 175 4.73 30.30 9.60
C ALA A 175 3.66 29.25 9.88
N ILE A 176 3.97 28.30 10.77
CA ILE A 176 3.01 27.29 11.19
C ILE A 176 2.02 28.00 12.11
N LYS A 177 0.92 28.49 11.53
CA LYS A 177 -0.21 29.09 12.25
C LYS A 177 -1.00 28.08 13.07
N ALA A 178 -0.55 26.82 13.17
CA ALA A 178 -1.16 25.90 14.10
C ALA A 178 -0.91 26.49 15.49
N LYS A 179 -1.95 27.11 16.07
CA LYS A 179 -2.04 27.33 17.50
C LYS A 179 -1.72 25.97 18.09
N ARG A 180 -0.50 25.82 18.61
CA ARG A 180 -0.19 24.73 19.50
C ARG A 180 -1.19 24.97 20.61
N VAL A 181 -2.31 24.26 20.58
CA VAL A 181 -3.14 24.10 21.74
C VAL A 181 -2.15 23.45 22.68
N SER A 182 -1.50 24.27 23.51
CA SER A 182 -0.74 23.74 24.62
C SER A 182 -1.69 22.76 25.24
N SER A 183 -1.24 21.54 25.50
CA SER A 183 -1.91 20.53 26.28
C SER A 183 -2.16 21.01 27.72
N GLY A 184 -2.61 22.25 27.87
CA GLY A 184 -2.80 23.00 29.07
C GLY A 184 -3.90 22.30 29.84
N LYS A 185 -3.46 21.66 30.92
CA LYS A 185 -4.28 21.08 31.96
C LYS A 185 -5.23 20.01 31.43
N PHE A 186 -4.65 18.89 31.01
CA PHE A 186 -5.33 17.60 30.86
C PHE A 186 -6.13 17.16 32.12
N TYR A 187 -5.96 17.84 33.26
CA TYR A 187 -6.63 17.57 34.55
C TYR A 187 -7.65 18.64 34.96
N THR A 188 -8.40 19.22 34.02
CA THR A 188 -9.53 20.08 34.39
C THR A 188 -10.77 19.18 34.57
N ALA A 189 -11.62 19.37 35.58
CA ALA A 189 -12.82 18.51 35.76
C ALA A 189 -13.67 18.38 34.47
N LYS A 190 -13.66 19.42 33.63
CA LYS A 190 -14.29 19.43 32.30
C LYS A 190 -13.67 18.43 31.30
N SER A 191 -12.36 18.17 31.33
CA SER A 191 -11.70 17.17 30.47
C SER A 191 -11.99 15.74 30.92
N ILE A 192 -12.21 15.51 32.22
CA ILE A 192 -12.65 14.21 32.75
C ILE A 192 -14.08 13.90 32.28
N VAL A 193 -15.00 14.86 32.38
CA VAL A 193 -16.39 14.69 31.93
C VAL A 193 -16.47 14.51 30.42
N LEU A 194 -15.75 15.32 29.63
CA LEU A 194 -15.71 15.13 28.17
C LEU A 194 -15.04 13.81 27.77
N GLY A 195 -13.97 13.40 28.45
CA GLY A 195 -13.30 12.13 28.21
C GLY A 195 -14.22 10.94 28.49
N PHE A 196 -14.98 11.00 29.59
CA PHE A 196 -15.98 10.00 29.92
C PHE A 196 -17.11 9.96 28.90
N TRP A 197 -17.65 11.13 28.50
CA TRP A 197 -18.71 11.20 27.51
C TRP A 197 -18.29 10.65 26.15
N ASN A 198 -17.05 10.90 25.72
CA ASN A 198 -16.54 10.36 24.46
C ASN A 198 -16.31 8.84 24.52
N ASN A 199 -15.86 8.30 25.65
CA ASN A 199 -15.70 6.86 25.86
C ASN A 199 -17.08 6.15 25.94
N LEU A 200 -18.06 6.79 26.60
CA LEU A 200 -19.44 6.29 26.68
C LEU A 200 -20.14 6.30 25.31
N LEU A 201 -19.98 7.36 24.53
CA LEU A 201 -20.44 7.42 23.13
C LEU A 201 -19.79 6.34 22.27
N GLY A 202 -18.50 6.08 22.48
CA GLY A 202 -17.80 4.95 21.86
C GLY A 202 -18.48 3.62 22.17
N MET A 203 -18.75 3.34 23.45
CA MET A 203 -19.43 2.09 23.86
C MET A 203 -20.85 1.98 23.30
N VAL A 204 -21.64 3.06 23.30
CA VAL A 204 -22.98 3.05 22.70
C VAL A 204 -22.91 2.80 21.20
N GLY A 205 -21.92 3.40 20.53
CA GLY A 205 -21.59 3.12 19.13
C GLY A 205 -21.29 1.63 18.91
N PHE A 206 -20.43 1.03 19.74
CA PHE A 206 -20.10 -0.39 19.67
C PHE A 206 -21.31 -1.32 19.89
N VAL A 207 -22.23 -0.99 20.81
CA VAL A 207 -23.44 -1.79 21.01
C VAL A 207 -24.36 -1.70 19.79
N LYS A 208 -24.51 -0.53 19.19
CA LYS A 208 -25.32 -0.35 17.97
C LYS A 208 -24.71 -1.09 16.78
N THR A 209 -23.40 -0.99 16.57
CA THR A 209 -22.72 -1.72 15.48
C THR A 209 -22.74 -3.22 15.71
N ARG A 210 -22.63 -3.69 16.95
CA ARG A 210 -22.76 -5.12 17.28
C ARG A 210 -24.15 -5.67 16.95
N ARG A 211 -25.22 -4.90 17.20
CA ARG A 211 -26.59 -5.29 16.80
C ARG A 211 -26.74 -5.35 15.28
N ALA A 212 -26.19 -4.39 14.54
CA ALA A 212 -26.23 -4.39 13.08
C ALA A 212 -25.42 -5.56 12.48
N ALA A 213 -24.23 -5.84 13.02
CA ALA A 213 -23.40 -6.97 12.60
C ALA A 213 -24.09 -8.32 12.84
N LYS A 214 -24.88 -8.43 13.92
CA LYS A 214 -25.67 -9.64 14.20
C LYS A 214 -26.72 -9.90 13.12
N LYS A 215 -27.45 -8.86 12.69
CA LYS A 215 -28.44 -8.98 11.60
C LYS A 215 -27.81 -9.42 10.28
N ASN A 216 -26.72 -8.78 9.87
CA ASN A 216 -26.00 -9.16 8.65
C ASN A 216 -25.45 -10.60 8.70
N TRP A 217 -25.14 -11.10 9.91
CA TRP A 217 -24.71 -12.48 10.09
C TRP A 217 -25.88 -13.46 9.99
N GLU A 218 -27.01 -13.14 10.62
CA GLU A 218 -28.26 -13.92 10.52
C GLU A 218 -28.72 -14.01 9.06
N GLU A 219 -28.74 -12.91 8.31
CA GLU A 219 -29.08 -12.88 6.87
C GLU A 219 -28.14 -13.76 6.02
N ARG A 220 -26.85 -13.81 6.34
CA ARG A 220 -25.89 -14.69 5.64
C ARG A 220 -26.14 -16.16 5.95
N GLN A 221 -26.46 -16.50 7.19
CA GLN A 221 -26.77 -17.87 7.57
C GLN A 221 -28.06 -18.35 6.87
N GLU A 222 -29.09 -17.52 6.82
CA GLU A 222 -30.33 -17.82 6.08
C GLU A 222 -30.05 -18.05 4.59
N TYR A 223 -29.21 -17.22 3.97
CA TYR A 223 -28.82 -17.38 2.57
C TYR A 223 -28.02 -18.68 2.32
N GLU A 224 -27.05 -18.99 3.19
CA GLU A 224 -26.29 -20.25 3.12
C GLU A 224 -27.20 -21.47 3.26
N ASP A 225 -28.21 -21.41 4.14
CA ASP A 225 -29.15 -22.50 4.34
C ASP A 225 -30.12 -22.66 3.16
N MET A 226 -30.57 -21.56 2.54
CA MET A 226 -31.31 -21.63 1.27
C MET A 226 -30.49 -22.30 0.17
N ILE A 227 -29.20 -21.97 0.03
CA ILE A 227 -28.32 -22.62 -0.97
C ILE A 227 -28.16 -24.11 -0.68
N LYS A 228 -27.98 -24.49 0.59
CA LYS A 228 -27.89 -25.91 0.99
C LYS A 228 -29.17 -26.66 0.64
N MET A 229 -30.34 -26.07 0.86
CA MET A 229 -31.63 -26.68 0.49
C MET A 229 -31.76 -26.86 -1.02
N ARG A 230 -31.48 -25.82 -1.81
CA ARG A 230 -31.49 -25.91 -3.29
C ARG A 230 -30.51 -26.94 -3.83
N THR A 231 -29.33 -27.06 -3.23
CA THR A 231 -28.32 -28.03 -3.64
C THR A 231 -28.76 -29.46 -3.29
N LYS A 232 -29.39 -29.68 -2.14
CA LYS A 232 -29.99 -30.97 -1.78
C LYS A 232 -31.11 -31.36 -2.75
N GLU A 233 -31.99 -30.41 -3.11
CA GLU A 233 -33.05 -30.61 -4.11
C GLU A 233 -32.47 -30.99 -5.48
N LEU A 234 -31.49 -30.23 -5.99
CA LEU A 234 -30.84 -30.52 -7.27
C LEU A 234 -30.12 -31.87 -7.27
N LYS A 235 -29.44 -32.21 -6.17
CA LYS A 235 -28.78 -33.52 -6.03
C LYS A 235 -29.81 -34.66 -5.99
N ALA A 236 -30.92 -34.49 -5.30
CA ALA A 236 -32.00 -35.47 -5.27
C ALA A 236 -32.65 -35.64 -6.65
N ALA A 237 -32.89 -34.53 -7.38
CA ALA A 237 -33.42 -34.56 -8.74
C ALA A 237 -32.46 -35.25 -9.71
N ARG A 238 -31.14 -34.98 -9.60
CA ARG A 238 -30.12 -35.65 -10.40
C ARG A 238 -30.08 -37.16 -10.13
N LEU A 239 -30.08 -37.57 -8.87
CA LEU A 239 -30.12 -38.99 -8.49
C LEU A 239 -31.41 -39.68 -8.97
N ALA A 240 -32.55 -38.98 -8.96
CA ALA A 240 -33.81 -39.49 -9.49
C ALA A 240 -33.74 -39.70 -11.00
N ARG A 241 -33.20 -38.73 -11.75
CA ARG A 241 -32.96 -38.85 -13.20
C ARG A 241 -32.01 -40.00 -13.53
N GLU A 242 -30.87 -40.08 -12.84
CA GLU A 242 -29.90 -41.17 -13.02
C GLU A 242 -30.54 -42.54 -12.71
N ALA A 243 -31.41 -42.62 -11.70
CA ALA A 243 -32.15 -43.84 -11.38
C ALA A 243 -33.20 -44.20 -12.45
N GLU A 244 -33.89 -43.21 -13.04
CA GLU A 244 -34.82 -43.43 -14.15
C GLU A 244 -34.08 -43.85 -15.43
N GLU A 245 -32.99 -43.17 -15.78
CA GLU A 245 -32.12 -43.53 -16.90
C GLU A 245 -31.55 -44.95 -16.73
N ALA A 246 -31.11 -45.31 -15.52
CA ALA A 246 -30.66 -46.67 -15.21
C ALA A 246 -31.78 -47.72 -15.38
N LYS A 247 -33.02 -47.39 -15.00
CA LYS A 247 -34.18 -48.27 -15.24
C LYS A 247 -34.48 -48.43 -16.73
N LEU A 248 -34.42 -47.35 -17.50
CA LEU A 248 -34.64 -47.37 -18.96
C LEU A 248 -33.54 -48.15 -19.69
N ARG A 249 -32.27 -47.97 -19.28
CA ARG A 249 -31.14 -48.75 -19.80
C ARG A 249 -31.26 -50.23 -19.45
N ALA A 250 -31.67 -50.57 -18.22
CA ALA A 250 -31.92 -51.96 -17.83
C ALA A 250 -33.09 -52.61 -18.61
N ALA A 251 -34.06 -51.81 -19.05
CA ALA A 251 -35.14 -52.26 -19.93
C ALA A 251 -34.73 -52.37 -21.41
N GLY A 252 -33.51 -51.95 -21.77
CA GLY A 252 -33.00 -51.99 -23.15
C GLY A 252 -33.60 -50.92 -24.08
N LEU A 253 -34.24 -49.88 -23.54
CA LEU A 253 -34.81 -48.79 -24.35
C LEU A 253 -33.79 -47.68 -24.69
N ILE A 254 -32.73 -47.54 -23.90
CA ILE A 254 -31.64 -46.60 -24.16
C ILE A 254 -30.41 -47.41 -24.58
N THR A 255 -30.04 -47.33 -25.86
CA THR A 255 -28.79 -47.87 -26.38
C THR A 255 -27.70 -46.81 -26.23
N ASP A 256 -26.52 -47.22 -25.76
CA ASP A 256 -25.34 -46.33 -25.62
C ASP A 256 -24.70 -45.97 -26.95
N GLU A 257 -25.48 -45.98 -28.03
CA GLU A 257 -25.03 -45.50 -29.31
C GLU A 257 -24.84 -43.98 -29.14
N PRO A 258 -23.58 -43.48 -29.18
CA PRO A 258 -23.34 -42.06 -29.03
C PRO A 258 -24.07 -41.39 -30.18
N GLU A 259 -25.16 -40.70 -29.88
CA GLU A 259 -25.82 -39.82 -30.83
C GLU A 259 -24.73 -38.88 -31.33
N GLU A 260 -24.33 -39.03 -32.60
CA GLU A 260 -23.36 -38.17 -33.25
C GLU A 260 -23.96 -36.77 -33.21
N LEU A 261 -23.62 -36.03 -32.14
CA LEU A 261 -24.01 -34.65 -32.00
C LEU A 261 -23.48 -33.95 -33.25
N PRO A 262 -24.34 -33.28 -34.03
CA PRO A 262 -23.88 -32.55 -35.20
C PRO A 262 -22.75 -31.64 -34.74
N GLU A 263 -21.61 -31.67 -35.44
CA GLU A 263 -20.48 -30.80 -35.14
C GLU A 263 -20.93 -29.35 -35.34
N LEU A 264 -21.50 -28.76 -34.29
CA LEU A 264 -21.92 -27.37 -34.29
C LEU A 264 -20.68 -26.53 -34.40
N THR A 265 -20.72 -25.60 -35.34
CA THR A 265 -19.65 -24.62 -35.48
C THR A 265 -19.53 -23.80 -34.18
N PRO A 266 -18.34 -23.30 -33.81
CA PRO A 266 -18.16 -22.50 -32.60
C PRO A 266 -19.12 -21.30 -32.50
N GLU A 267 -19.61 -20.79 -33.63
CA GLU A 267 -20.58 -19.70 -33.71
C GLU A 267 -21.99 -20.14 -33.28
N GLU A 268 -22.45 -21.30 -33.73
CA GLU A 268 -23.75 -21.86 -33.35
C GLU A 268 -23.77 -22.26 -31.87
N LEU A 269 -22.64 -22.77 -31.35
CA LEU A 269 -22.50 -23.12 -29.94
C LEU A 269 -22.57 -21.88 -29.03
N LEU A 270 -22.02 -20.75 -29.50
CA LEU A 270 -22.18 -19.45 -28.82
C LEU A 270 -23.62 -18.95 -28.88
N GLN A 271 -24.34 -19.14 -30.00
CA GLN A 271 -25.75 -18.77 -30.12
C GLN A 271 -26.64 -19.59 -29.18
N GLU A 272 -26.41 -20.90 -29.07
CA GLU A 272 -27.17 -21.75 -28.14
C GLU A 272 -26.89 -21.40 -26.67
N VAL A 273 -25.62 -21.23 -26.28
CA VAL A 273 -25.27 -20.86 -24.89
C VAL A 273 -25.86 -19.48 -24.55
N ALA A 274 -25.81 -18.51 -25.47
CA ALA A 274 -26.43 -17.21 -25.28
C ALA A 274 -27.96 -17.32 -25.12
N ALA A 275 -28.62 -18.16 -25.94
CA ALA A 275 -30.05 -18.40 -25.85
C ALA A 275 -30.48 -19.09 -24.53
N ILE A 276 -29.64 -19.98 -23.99
CA ILE A 276 -29.89 -20.65 -22.71
C ILE A 276 -29.72 -19.69 -21.53
N VAL A 277 -28.68 -18.85 -21.55
CA VAL A 277 -28.33 -17.97 -20.42
C VAL A 277 -29.21 -16.72 -20.36
N PHE A 278 -29.47 -16.09 -21.52
CA PHE A 278 -30.15 -14.79 -21.58
C PHE A 278 -31.59 -14.87 -22.07
N GLY A 279 -32.02 -16.06 -22.52
CA GLY A 279 -33.28 -16.25 -23.23
C GLY A 279 -33.13 -15.90 -24.72
N LYS A 280 -33.90 -16.59 -25.57
CA LYS A 280 -33.82 -16.48 -27.04
C LYS A 280 -33.99 -15.06 -27.55
N GLU A 281 -34.84 -14.25 -26.91
CA GLU A 281 -35.12 -12.87 -27.32
C GLU A 281 -33.93 -11.94 -27.09
N LYS A 282 -33.30 -11.99 -25.91
CA LYS A 282 -32.13 -11.14 -25.59
C LYS A 282 -30.86 -11.57 -26.32
N ALA A 283 -30.74 -12.86 -26.62
CA ALA A 283 -29.62 -13.37 -27.41
C ALA A 283 -29.63 -12.79 -28.84
N ALA A 284 -30.82 -12.64 -29.45
CA ALA A 284 -30.97 -12.03 -30.77
C ALA A 284 -30.57 -10.54 -30.75
N GLU A 285 -30.99 -9.80 -29.72
CA GLU A 285 -30.66 -8.38 -29.55
C GLU A 285 -29.15 -8.14 -29.42
N ILE A 286 -28.45 -8.92 -28.58
CA ILE A 286 -27.00 -8.81 -28.39
C ILE A 286 -26.23 -9.10 -29.69
N MET A 287 -26.71 -10.04 -30.49
CA MET A 287 -26.09 -10.40 -31.77
C MET A 287 -26.28 -9.31 -32.83
N GLU A 288 -27.43 -8.64 -32.84
CA GLU A 288 -27.70 -7.51 -33.73
C GLU A 288 -26.82 -6.29 -33.38
N GLU A 289 -26.70 -5.97 -32.09
CA GLU A 289 -25.81 -4.90 -31.61
C GLU A 289 -24.34 -5.17 -31.98
N LYS A 290 -23.88 -6.41 -31.82
CA LYS A 290 -22.51 -6.79 -32.18
C LYS A 290 -22.25 -6.63 -33.69
N LYS A 291 -23.21 -7.03 -34.53
CA LYS A 291 -23.11 -6.87 -35.98
C LYS A 291 -23.05 -5.41 -36.40
N GLU A 292 -23.87 -4.55 -35.78
CA GLU A 292 -23.84 -3.10 -36.02
C GLU A 292 -22.50 -2.48 -35.58
N GLN A 293 -21.94 -2.94 -34.46
CA GLN A 293 -20.64 -2.52 -33.96
C GLN A 293 -19.51 -2.89 -34.93
N ASP A 294 -19.54 -4.10 -35.48
CA ASP A 294 -18.54 -4.60 -36.42
C ASP A 294 -18.60 -3.85 -37.78
N GLU A 295 -19.80 -3.52 -38.28
CA GLU A 295 -19.97 -2.66 -39.47
C GLU A 295 -19.43 -1.24 -39.24
N LYS A 296 -19.73 -0.64 -38.07
CA LYS A 296 -19.19 0.67 -37.70
C LYS A 296 -17.67 0.68 -37.60
N ASN A 297 -17.08 -0.42 -37.13
CA ASN A 297 -15.63 -0.58 -37.07
C ASN A 297 -15.02 -0.73 -38.47
N LEU A 298 -15.69 -1.42 -39.39
CA LEU A 298 -15.22 -1.61 -40.77
C LEU A 298 -15.19 -0.30 -41.56
N VAL A 299 -16.21 0.56 -41.41
CA VAL A 299 -16.28 1.88 -42.09
C VAL A 299 -15.24 2.87 -41.54
N LYS A 300 -14.74 2.62 -40.33
CA LYS A 300 -13.76 3.48 -39.66
C LYS A 300 -12.30 3.15 -40.01
N MET A 301 -12.05 2.01 -40.67
CA MET A 301 -10.74 1.61 -41.19
C MET A 301 -10.58 2.07 -42.64
#